data_AF-A0A924QRR5-F1
#
_entry.id   AF-A0A924QRR5-F1
#
_cell.length_a   1.000
_cell.length_b   1.000
_cell.length_c   1.000
_cell.angle_alpha   90.00
_cell.angle_beta   90.00
_cell.angle_gamma   90.00
#
_symmetry.space_group_name_H-M   'P 1'
#
loop_
_entity.id
_entity.type
_entity.pdbx_description
1 polymer ?
#
loop_
_entity_poly.entity_id
_entity_poly.type
_entity_poly.pdbx_seq_one_letter_code
_entity_poly.pdbx_strand_id
1 'polypeptide(L)'
;MSERIDPRDPGAGVSGGAAAGAAGDDMPAEIVPMSLALTFERLAVVVETWNGAVETWNGAVEGCGPVTASSPGFELRDGFRPSAVALDVERMSDTALLEATRSLFGVNAPVQALLTRVAGEIAHRSRRSLGVEGVAKNAGHPNAASLVAELGAIPFGEAQRLCKVGAATAVQRSLLGGRGEPEYPVLAAAVDDAEVGVAAASHIITNLGQATSRALRQDMDAAEAKLVEFAKTSLPETVRKL
;
A
#
# COMPACT_ATOMS: atom_id res chain seq x y z
N MET A 1 23.88 -26.23 -61.96
CA MET A 1 22.70 -25.57 -62.54
C MET A 1 21.48 -26.15 -61.82
N SER A 2 20.72 -25.28 -61.15
CA SER A 2 19.49 -25.53 -60.36
C SER A 2 19.69 -26.27 -59.01
N GLU A 3 19.91 -25.62 -57.87
CA GLU A 3 19.16 -24.56 -57.13
C GLU A 3 18.23 -25.18 -56.06
N ARG A 4 18.64 -24.96 -54.80
CA ARG A 4 18.00 -25.38 -53.55
C ARG A 4 16.79 -24.50 -53.28
N ILE A 5 15.66 -25.11 -52.92
CA ILE A 5 14.48 -24.42 -52.42
C ILE A 5 14.65 -24.18 -50.91
N ASP A 6 14.56 -22.91 -50.49
CA ASP A 6 14.61 -22.41 -49.11
C ASP A 6 13.17 -22.24 -48.56
N PRO A 7 12.81 -22.79 -47.38
CA PRO A 7 11.44 -22.76 -46.86
C PRO A 7 11.21 -21.61 -45.85
N ARG A 8 11.56 -20.37 -46.21
CA ARG A 8 11.18 -19.17 -45.43
C ARG A 8 10.82 -17.97 -46.30
N ASP A 9 9.61 -18.00 -46.85
CA ASP A 9 8.87 -16.77 -47.15
C ASP A 9 7.35 -17.05 -47.16
N PRO A 10 6.56 -16.36 -46.32
CA PRO A 10 5.19 -16.06 -46.68
C PRO A 10 5.01 -14.53 -46.76
N GLY A 11 5.09 -14.03 -47.99
CA GLY A 11 4.65 -12.69 -48.34
C GLY A 11 3.14 -12.52 -48.17
N ALA A 12 2.80 -11.42 -47.50
CA ALA A 12 1.72 -10.47 -47.80
C ALA A 12 0.36 -10.98 -48.33
N GLY A 13 -0.66 -10.78 -47.47
CA GLY A 13 -1.74 -9.84 -47.80
C GLY A 13 -3.14 -10.43 -47.97
N VAL A 14 -4.03 -10.21 -46.98
CA VAL A 14 -5.45 -9.95 -47.25
C VAL A 14 -5.98 -8.94 -46.22
N SER A 15 -6.33 -7.75 -46.73
CA SER A 15 -7.16 -6.73 -46.12
C SER A 15 -8.60 -7.22 -45.92
N GLY A 16 -9.18 -7.00 -44.74
CA GLY A 16 -10.58 -7.32 -44.47
C GLY A 16 -11.17 -6.55 -43.30
N GLY A 17 -11.83 -5.44 -43.61
CA GLY A 17 -13.16 -5.08 -43.11
C GLY A 17 -13.41 -5.02 -41.60
N ALA A 18 -13.65 -3.79 -41.13
CA ALA A 18 -14.29 -3.47 -39.88
C ALA A 18 -15.61 -4.24 -39.66
N ALA A 19 -15.79 -4.74 -38.43
CA ALA A 19 -17.10 -4.98 -37.85
C ALA A 19 -17.07 -4.45 -36.41
N ALA A 20 -17.54 -3.20 -36.26
CA ALA A 20 -18.06 -2.69 -35.02
C ALA A 20 -19.30 -3.53 -34.65
N GLY A 21 -19.14 -4.43 -33.67
CA GLY A 21 -20.24 -5.15 -33.04
C GLY A 21 -20.46 -4.57 -31.65
N ALA A 22 -21.61 -3.91 -31.48
CA ALA A 22 -22.06 -3.29 -30.26
C ALA A 22 -22.05 -4.28 -29.07
N ALA A 23 -21.22 -4.01 -28.06
CA ALA A 23 -21.49 -4.45 -26.70
C ALA A 23 -22.49 -3.44 -26.13
N GLY A 24 -23.78 -3.70 -26.40
CA GLY A 24 -24.88 -2.97 -25.79
C GLY A 24 -24.91 -3.16 -24.28
N ASP A 25 -25.30 -2.08 -23.61
CA ASP A 25 -25.91 -2.02 -22.29
C ASP A 25 -26.57 -3.33 -21.86
N ASP A 26 -26.01 -3.95 -20.83
CA ASP A 26 -26.68 -4.51 -19.63
C ASP A 26 -25.72 -5.49 -18.94
N MET A 27 -24.77 -4.94 -18.18
CA MET A 27 -24.16 -5.68 -17.07
C MET A 27 -25.05 -5.44 -15.85
N PRO A 28 -25.80 -6.44 -15.36
CA PRO A 28 -26.65 -6.26 -14.18
C PRO A 28 -25.78 -5.86 -12.97
N ALA A 29 -26.22 -4.81 -12.28
CA ALA A 29 -25.55 -4.16 -11.15
C ALA A 29 -25.44 -5.00 -9.86
N GLU A 30 -25.60 -6.32 -9.91
CA GLU A 30 -25.60 -7.18 -8.74
C GLU A 30 -24.85 -8.47 -9.01
N ILE A 31 -23.51 -8.43 -8.98
CA ILE A 31 -22.64 -9.30 -8.16
C ILE A 31 -21.25 -8.62 -8.11
N VAL A 32 -21.09 -7.58 -7.29
CA VAL A 32 -19.74 -7.22 -6.84
C VAL A 32 -19.36 -8.29 -5.83
N PRO A 33 -18.36 -9.16 -6.09
CA PRO A 33 -17.91 -10.13 -5.09
C PRO A 33 -17.54 -9.37 -3.81
N MET A 34 -18.03 -9.83 -2.66
CA MET A 34 -17.92 -9.16 -1.35
C MET A 34 -16.47 -8.75 -0.97
N SER A 35 -15.44 -9.36 -1.59
CA SER A 35 -14.03 -8.95 -1.47
C SER A 35 -13.68 -7.63 -2.17
N LEU A 36 -14.35 -7.27 -3.27
CA LEU A 36 -14.18 -5.99 -3.95
C LEU A 36 -14.89 -4.86 -3.20
N ALA A 37 -16.09 -5.12 -2.63
CA ALA A 37 -16.81 -4.14 -1.82
C ALA A 37 -15.97 -3.65 -0.62
N LEU A 38 -15.34 -4.57 0.12
CA LEU A 38 -14.44 -4.26 1.23
C LEU A 38 -13.17 -3.49 0.80
N THR A 39 -12.72 -3.67 -0.45
CA THR A 39 -11.57 -2.94 -0.99
C THR A 39 -11.96 -1.52 -1.40
N PHE A 40 -13.14 -1.34 -2.00
CA PHE A 40 -13.70 -0.03 -2.33
C PHE A 40 -13.98 0.81 -1.08
N GLU A 41 -14.51 0.20 -0.03
CA GLU A 41 -14.78 0.88 1.24
C GLU A 41 -13.49 1.42 1.87
N ARG A 42 -12.39 0.64 1.85
CA ARG A 42 -11.09 1.11 2.33
C ARG A 42 -10.47 2.22 1.48
N LEU A 43 -10.63 2.14 0.16
CA LEU A 43 -10.21 3.22 -0.73
C LEU A 43 -11.07 4.49 -0.51
N ALA A 44 -12.35 4.33 -0.22
CA ALA A 44 -13.24 5.44 0.12
C ALA A 44 -12.78 6.13 1.41
N VAL A 45 -12.42 5.36 2.46
CA VAL A 45 -11.85 5.92 3.70
C VAL A 45 -10.57 6.72 3.41
N VAL A 46 -9.67 6.22 2.55
CA VAL A 46 -8.47 6.96 2.14
C VAL A 46 -8.83 8.27 1.45
N VAL A 47 -9.81 8.25 0.53
CA VAL A 47 -10.26 9.43 -0.21
C VAL A 47 -10.95 10.45 0.72
N GLU A 48 -11.80 10.01 1.63
CA GLU A 48 -12.46 10.87 2.61
C GLU A 48 -11.45 11.50 3.56
N THR A 49 -10.50 10.71 4.06
CA THR A 49 -9.41 11.21 4.91
C THR A 49 -8.54 12.21 4.14
N TRP A 50 -8.28 11.94 2.85
CA TRP A 50 -7.57 12.87 1.98
C TRP A 50 -8.32 14.19 1.81
N ASN A 51 -9.62 14.15 1.55
CA ASN A 51 -10.45 15.35 1.43
C ASN A 51 -10.46 16.16 2.74
N GLY A 52 -10.59 15.50 3.89
CA GLY A 52 -10.48 16.17 5.19
C GLY A 52 -9.10 16.79 5.44
N ALA A 53 -8.02 16.15 4.97
CA ALA A 53 -6.68 16.73 5.03
C ALA A 53 -6.51 17.95 4.13
N VAL A 54 -7.10 17.93 2.94
CA VAL A 54 -7.15 19.10 2.05
C VAL A 54 -7.93 20.25 2.68
N GLU A 55 -9.08 19.98 3.31
CA GLU A 55 -9.88 20.99 4.01
C GLU A 55 -9.10 21.60 5.19
N THR A 56 -8.45 20.75 6.00
CA THR A 56 -7.58 21.20 7.11
C THR A 56 -6.46 22.11 6.60
N TRP A 57 -5.83 21.71 5.49
CA TRP A 57 -4.78 22.50 4.85
C TRP A 57 -5.28 23.85 4.34
N ASN A 58 -6.41 23.88 3.63
CA ASN A 58 -6.98 25.11 3.10
C ASN A 58 -7.37 26.07 4.22
N GLY A 59 -7.99 25.57 5.30
CA GLY A 59 -8.32 26.38 6.48
C GLY A 59 -7.08 26.97 7.16
N ALA A 60 -5.99 26.19 7.23
CA ALA A 60 -4.71 26.68 7.72
C ALA A 60 -4.15 27.83 6.87
N VAL A 61 -4.23 27.73 5.54
CA VAL A 61 -3.77 28.78 4.62
C VAL A 61 -4.64 30.04 4.70
N GLU A 62 -5.97 29.89 4.74
CA GLU A 62 -6.91 31.01 4.83
C GLU A 62 -6.75 31.82 6.12
N GLY A 63 -6.43 31.16 7.24
CA GLY A 63 -6.14 31.80 8.53
C GLY A 63 -4.88 32.69 8.53
N CYS A 64 -4.01 32.59 7.52
CA CYS A 64 -2.75 33.32 7.41
C CYS A 64 -2.88 34.73 6.79
N GLY A 65 -4.09 35.18 6.44
CA GLY A 65 -4.36 36.47 5.79
C GLY A 65 -4.01 36.52 4.29
N PRO A 66 -4.41 37.58 3.55
CA PRO A 66 -4.12 37.67 2.12
C PRO A 66 -2.62 37.95 1.85
N VAL A 67 -2.08 37.33 0.79
CA VAL A 67 -0.78 37.72 0.24
C VAL A 67 -0.96 39.09 -0.41
N THR A 68 -0.49 40.15 0.22
CA THR A 68 -0.27 41.41 -0.50
C THR A 68 0.92 41.18 -1.42
N ALA A 69 0.67 40.65 -2.61
CA ALA A 69 1.66 40.45 -3.65
C ALA A 69 2.09 41.82 -4.20
N SER A 70 2.85 42.58 -3.42
CA SER A 70 3.68 43.68 -3.91
C SER A 70 5.07 43.11 -4.21
N SER A 71 5.16 42.30 -5.27
CA SER A 71 6.42 42.03 -5.96
C SER A 71 6.10 41.80 -7.43
N PRO A 72 6.39 42.78 -8.31
CA PRO A 72 6.18 42.60 -9.74
C PRO A 72 7.32 41.74 -10.30
N GLY A 73 6.98 40.72 -11.09
CA GLY A 73 7.94 40.16 -12.06
C GLY A 73 8.14 38.65 -12.10
N PHE A 74 7.15 37.81 -11.78
CA PHE A 74 7.27 36.39 -12.11
C PHE A 74 5.95 35.74 -12.52
N GLU A 75 5.40 36.18 -13.66
CA GLU A 75 4.42 35.38 -14.40
C GLU A 75 5.17 34.31 -15.21
N LEU A 76 5.00 33.02 -14.85
CA LEU A 76 5.29 31.91 -15.76
C LEU A 76 4.35 30.72 -15.54
N ARG A 77 3.74 30.32 -16.67
CA ARG A 77 2.83 29.21 -16.97
C ARG A 77 3.11 27.87 -16.27
N ASP A 78 1.97 27.20 -16.04
CA ASP A 78 1.63 25.78 -15.95
C ASP A 78 2.36 24.87 -14.93
N GLY A 79 1.56 24.43 -13.95
CA GLY A 79 1.60 23.05 -13.44
C GLY A 79 2.53 22.79 -12.25
N PHE A 80 1.98 22.91 -11.05
CA PHE A 80 2.57 22.48 -9.76
C PHE A 80 3.98 23.05 -9.47
N ARG A 81 4.03 24.20 -8.77
CA ARG A 81 5.27 24.64 -8.15
C ARG A 81 5.37 24.09 -6.72
N PRO A 82 6.42 23.29 -6.39
CA PRO A 82 6.78 23.00 -5.00
C PRO A 82 6.93 24.26 -4.13
N SER A 83 7.10 25.45 -4.74
CA SER A 83 7.20 26.73 -4.06
C SER A 83 5.87 27.28 -3.52
N ALA A 84 4.70 26.81 -3.94
CA ALA A 84 3.42 27.25 -3.37
C ALA A 84 3.19 26.59 -1.99
N VAL A 85 3.39 25.28 -1.90
CA VAL A 85 3.29 24.52 -0.65
C VAL A 85 4.30 25.00 0.38
N ALA A 86 5.54 25.28 -0.03
CA ALA A 86 6.56 25.80 0.87
C ALA A 86 6.15 27.16 1.49
N LEU A 87 5.66 28.07 0.66
CA LEU A 87 5.17 29.39 1.12
C LEU A 87 3.93 29.26 2.01
N ASP A 88 3.04 28.32 1.72
CA ASP A 88 1.87 28.05 2.56
C ASP A 88 2.31 27.55 3.94
N VAL A 89 3.20 26.57 4.01
CA VAL A 89 3.75 26.01 5.25
C VAL A 89 4.49 27.06 6.08
N GLU A 90 5.33 27.89 5.44
CA GLU A 90 6.06 28.96 6.12
C GLU A 90 5.15 29.99 6.78
N ARG A 91 3.91 30.13 6.28
CA ARG A 91 2.93 31.10 6.79
C ARG A 91 2.01 30.52 7.85
N MET A 92 1.88 29.19 7.93
CA MET A 92 1.04 28.54 8.93
C MET A 92 1.49 28.92 10.33
N SER A 93 0.53 29.20 11.21
CA SER A 93 0.80 29.26 12.64
C SER A 93 1.29 27.89 13.16
N ASP A 94 2.02 27.87 14.27
CA ASP A 94 2.50 26.62 14.90
C ASP A 94 1.36 25.61 15.12
N THR A 95 0.18 26.09 15.53
CA THR A 95 -1.00 25.21 15.76
C THR A 95 -1.51 24.63 14.44
N ALA A 96 -1.64 25.46 13.41
CA ALA A 96 -2.08 25.03 12.08
C ALA A 96 -1.10 24.05 11.43
N LEU A 97 0.21 24.26 11.62
CA LEU A 97 1.25 23.36 11.13
C LEU A 97 1.17 21.98 11.79
N LEU A 98 0.94 21.92 13.11
CA LEU A 98 0.76 20.67 13.84
C LEU A 98 -0.52 19.93 13.42
N GLU A 99 -1.61 20.65 13.17
CA GLU A 99 -2.87 20.09 12.68
C GLU A 99 -2.76 19.54 11.26
N ALA A 100 -2.17 20.32 10.34
CA ALA A 100 -1.88 19.88 8.97
C ALA A 100 -1.00 18.63 8.97
N THR A 101 0.04 18.61 9.81
CA THR A 101 0.93 17.44 9.97
C THR A 101 0.15 16.22 10.45
N ARG A 102 -0.69 16.37 11.49
CA ARG A 102 -1.53 15.27 12.02
C ARG A 102 -2.48 14.74 10.95
N SER A 103 -3.09 15.63 10.17
CA SER A 103 -4.03 15.26 9.11
C SER A 103 -3.35 14.48 7.98
N LEU A 104 -2.16 14.92 7.55
CA LEU A 104 -1.35 14.20 6.56
C LEU A 104 -0.92 12.82 7.04
N PHE A 105 -0.53 12.67 8.32
CA PHE A 105 -0.25 11.35 8.88
C PHE A 105 -1.51 10.48 9.01
N GLY A 106 -2.67 11.10 9.23
CA GLY A 106 -3.98 10.44 9.19
C GLY A 106 -4.27 9.79 7.84
N VAL A 107 -3.86 10.42 6.73
CA VAL A 107 -3.94 9.81 5.38
C VAL A 107 -2.88 8.72 5.21
N ASN A 108 -1.64 8.99 5.63
CA ASN A 108 -0.52 8.08 5.37
C ASN A 108 -0.73 6.71 6.03
N ALA A 109 -1.31 6.65 7.24
CA ALA A 109 -1.45 5.38 7.96
C ALA A 109 -2.34 4.34 7.21
N PRO A 110 -3.56 4.66 6.75
CA PRO A 110 -4.34 3.80 5.87
C PRO A 110 -3.65 3.43 4.55
N VAL A 111 -2.91 4.36 3.94
CA VAL A 111 -2.11 4.07 2.72
C VAL A 111 -1.05 3.02 3.02
N GLN A 112 -0.34 3.12 4.14
CA GLN A 112 0.65 2.12 4.55
C GLN A 112 0.02 0.75 4.85
N ALA A 113 -1.20 0.72 5.41
CA ALA A 113 -1.95 -0.51 5.60
C ALA A 113 -2.26 -1.20 4.25
N LEU A 114 -2.71 -0.44 3.25
CA LEU A 114 -2.95 -0.95 1.89
C LEU A 114 -1.65 -1.45 1.22
N LEU A 115 -0.58 -0.65 1.30
CA LEU A 115 0.75 -1.04 0.78
C LEU A 115 1.25 -2.34 1.42
N THR A 116 1.01 -2.52 2.72
CA THR A 116 1.35 -3.75 3.45
C THR A 116 0.62 -4.95 2.88
N ARG A 117 -0.68 -4.83 2.55
CA ARG A 117 -1.46 -5.91 1.94
C ARG A 117 -0.97 -6.27 0.54
N VAL A 118 -0.69 -5.26 -0.30
CA VAL A 118 -0.15 -5.46 -1.64
C VAL A 118 1.24 -6.12 -1.58
N ALA A 119 2.13 -5.62 -0.71
CA ALA A 119 3.46 -6.19 -0.52
C ALA A 119 3.41 -7.64 0.00
N GLY A 120 2.50 -7.95 0.92
CA GLY A 120 2.24 -9.31 1.40
C GLY A 120 1.83 -10.26 0.28
N GLU A 121 0.93 -9.84 -0.61
CA GLU A 121 0.51 -10.64 -1.76
C GLU A 121 1.65 -10.83 -2.77
N ILE A 122 2.44 -9.79 -3.04
CA ILE A 122 3.65 -9.89 -3.89
C ILE A 122 4.63 -10.89 -3.28
N ALA A 123 4.84 -10.86 -1.96
CA ALA A 123 5.68 -11.82 -1.25
C ALA A 123 5.14 -13.25 -1.38
N HIS A 124 3.84 -13.45 -1.20
CA HIS A 124 3.18 -14.74 -1.36
C HIS A 124 3.33 -15.31 -2.78
N ARG A 125 3.16 -14.47 -3.81
CA ARG A 125 3.33 -14.84 -5.23
C ARG A 125 4.78 -14.83 -5.71
N SER A 126 5.72 -14.52 -4.84
CA SER A 126 7.16 -14.60 -5.11
C SER A 126 7.87 -15.60 -4.20
N ARG A 127 7.10 -16.47 -3.51
CA ARG A 127 7.64 -17.49 -2.62
C ARG A 127 8.57 -18.44 -3.37
N ARG A 128 9.57 -18.97 -2.66
CA ARG A 128 10.61 -19.83 -3.24
C ARG A 128 10.08 -21.04 -4.00
N SER A 129 8.94 -21.59 -3.58
CA SER A 129 8.32 -22.76 -4.23
C SER A 129 7.85 -22.51 -5.67
N LEU A 130 7.68 -21.25 -6.09
CA LEU A 130 7.28 -20.88 -7.45
C LEU A 130 8.49 -20.73 -8.40
N GLY A 131 9.72 -20.73 -7.88
CA GLY A 131 10.92 -20.60 -8.69
C GLY A 131 10.88 -19.40 -9.63
N VAL A 132 11.04 -19.65 -10.94
CA VAL A 132 11.03 -18.62 -12.00
C VAL A 132 9.64 -18.04 -12.27
N GLU A 133 8.56 -18.76 -11.95
CA GLU A 133 7.18 -18.32 -12.16
C GLU A 133 6.72 -17.28 -11.13
N GLY A 134 7.53 -17.05 -10.08
CA GLY A 134 7.24 -16.06 -9.06
C GLY A 134 7.23 -14.64 -9.63
N VAL A 135 6.29 -13.80 -9.17
CA VAL A 135 6.09 -12.43 -9.66
C VAL A 135 7.38 -11.61 -9.68
N ALA A 136 8.17 -11.65 -8.61
CA ALA A 136 9.45 -10.94 -8.57
C ALA A 136 10.45 -11.43 -9.61
N LYS A 137 10.55 -12.76 -9.83
CA LYS A 137 11.48 -13.35 -10.80
C LYS A 137 11.08 -13.04 -12.23
N ASN A 138 9.78 -13.13 -12.55
CA ASN A 138 9.24 -12.71 -13.84
C ASN A 138 9.46 -11.20 -14.11
N ALA A 139 9.46 -10.37 -13.07
CA ALA A 139 9.79 -8.95 -13.17
C ALA A 139 11.31 -8.66 -13.17
N GLY A 140 12.18 -9.68 -13.12
CA GLY A 140 13.64 -9.48 -13.16
C GLY A 140 14.32 -9.20 -11.82
N HIS A 141 13.60 -9.29 -10.69
CA HIS A 141 14.14 -9.04 -9.36
C HIS A 141 14.46 -10.33 -8.60
N PRO A 142 15.47 -10.31 -7.72
CA PRO A 142 15.88 -11.51 -6.99
C PRO A 142 14.83 -11.99 -5.97
N ASN A 143 14.00 -11.09 -5.43
CA ASN A 143 12.97 -11.36 -4.42
C ASN A 143 11.90 -10.24 -4.40
N ALA A 144 10.79 -10.48 -3.69
CA ALA A 144 9.68 -9.53 -3.56
C ALA A 144 10.07 -8.19 -2.95
N ALA A 145 10.90 -8.17 -1.89
CA ALA A 145 11.31 -6.93 -1.24
C ALA A 145 12.15 -6.05 -2.18
N SER A 146 12.98 -6.64 -3.05
CA SER A 146 13.72 -5.89 -4.07
C SER A 146 12.78 -5.27 -5.11
N LEU A 147 11.77 -6.03 -5.58
CA LEU A 147 10.74 -5.50 -6.49
C LEU A 147 9.95 -4.34 -5.84
N VAL A 148 9.48 -4.52 -4.60
CA VAL A 148 8.70 -3.50 -3.88
C VAL A 148 9.54 -2.25 -3.60
N ALA A 149 10.82 -2.41 -3.24
CA ALA A 149 11.71 -1.29 -3.01
C ALA A 149 11.89 -0.43 -4.27
N GLU A 150 12.04 -1.06 -5.43
CA GLU A 150 12.17 -0.36 -6.71
C GLU A 150 10.87 0.32 -7.13
N LEU A 151 9.74 -0.40 -7.10
CA LEU A 151 8.43 0.17 -7.46
C LEU A 151 8.01 1.31 -6.55
N GLY A 152 8.28 1.20 -5.25
CA GLY A 152 7.92 2.22 -4.27
C GLY A 152 8.95 3.34 -4.12
N ALA A 153 10.12 3.24 -4.77
CA ALA A 153 11.28 4.10 -4.50
C ALA A 153 11.58 4.25 -2.98
N ILE A 154 11.44 3.16 -2.22
CA ILE A 154 11.63 3.12 -0.77
C ILE A 154 12.89 2.35 -0.37
N PRO A 155 13.47 2.61 0.82
CA PRO A 155 14.57 1.81 1.33
C PRO A 155 14.23 0.32 1.39
N PHE A 156 15.19 -0.53 1.03
CA PHE A 156 14.99 -1.99 1.02
C PHE A 156 14.48 -2.54 2.37
N GLY A 157 14.97 -1.99 3.49
CA GLY A 157 14.50 -2.38 4.83
C GLY A 157 13.01 -2.07 5.08
N GLU A 158 12.47 -1.01 4.46
CA GLU A 158 11.04 -0.70 4.53
C GLU A 158 10.22 -1.68 3.69
N ALA A 159 10.65 -1.95 2.46
CA ALA A 159 10.03 -2.95 1.61
C ALA A 159 10.02 -4.35 2.25
N GLN A 160 11.11 -4.73 2.94
CA GLN A 160 11.15 -5.96 3.72
C GLN A 160 10.13 -5.98 4.86
N ARG A 161 9.95 -4.87 5.58
CA ARG A 161 8.94 -4.77 6.63
C ARG A 161 7.53 -4.90 6.08
N LEU A 162 7.20 -4.20 5.00
CA LEU A 162 5.90 -4.30 4.33
C LEU A 162 5.60 -5.75 3.91
N CYS A 163 6.55 -6.41 3.24
CA CYS A 163 6.42 -7.83 2.86
C CYS A 163 6.26 -8.75 4.07
N LYS A 164 7.04 -8.55 5.13
CA LYS A 164 7.00 -9.38 6.36
C LYS A 164 5.67 -9.24 7.08
N VAL A 165 5.24 -8.01 7.34
CA VAL A 165 3.98 -7.73 8.04
C VAL A 165 2.82 -8.23 7.20
N GLY A 166 2.79 -7.90 5.90
CA GLY A 166 1.74 -8.34 4.99
C GLY A 166 1.61 -9.87 4.90
N ALA A 167 2.73 -10.59 4.90
CA ALA A 167 2.71 -12.06 4.88
C ALA A 167 2.22 -12.66 6.20
N ALA A 168 2.63 -12.10 7.34
CA ALA A 168 2.26 -12.60 8.68
C ALA A 168 0.79 -12.31 9.03
N THR A 169 0.23 -11.20 8.52
CA THR A 169 -1.16 -10.82 8.77
C THR A 169 -2.10 -11.28 7.66
N ALA A 170 -1.61 -11.93 6.61
CA ALA A 170 -2.44 -12.45 5.53
C ALA A 170 -3.28 -13.64 6.00
N VAL A 171 -4.53 -13.68 5.53
CA VAL A 171 -5.41 -14.84 5.66
C VAL A 171 -4.79 -16.03 4.94
N GLN A 172 -4.42 -17.07 5.69
CA GLN A 172 -3.89 -18.29 5.11
C GLN A 172 -5.02 -19.07 4.43
N ARG A 173 -4.77 -19.59 3.22
CA ARG A 173 -5.69 -20.53 2.59
C ARG A 173 -5.33 -21.94 3.03
N SER A 174 -6.30 -22.66 3.57
CA SER A 174 -6.17 -24.08 3.83
C SER A 174 -5.94 -24.83 2.52
N LEU A 175 -5.24 -25.97 2.58
CA LEU A 175 -5.05 -26.88 1.45
C LEU A 175 -6.37 -27.37 0.86
N LEU A 176 -7.45 -27.36 1.66
CA LEU A 176 -8.80 -27.72 1.25
C LEU A 176 -9.62 -26.52 0.72
N GLY A 177 -8.98 -25.38 0.45
CA GLY A 177 -9.62 -24.18 -0.09
C GLY A 177 -10.40 -23.33 0.93
N GLY A 178 -10.48 -23.76 2.19
CA GLY A 178 -11.05 -22.97 3.27
C GLY A 178 -10.21 -21.73 3.59
N ARG A 179 -10.85 -20.61 3.92
CA ARG A 179 -10.16 -19.45 4.51
C ARG A 179 -9.81 -19.79 5.95
N GLY A 180 -8.51 -19.84 6.24
CA GLY A 180 -8.00 -19.92 7.61
C GLY A 180 -8.00 -18.55 8.28
N GLU A 181 -7.45 -18.50 9.48
CA GLU A 181 -7.19 -17.26 10.20
C GLU A 181 -5.75 -16.80 9.91
N PRO A 182 -5.45 -15.49 9.95
CA PRO A 182 -4.08 -15.01 10.02
C PRO A 182 -3.31 -15.63 11.20
N GLU A 183 -1.98 -15.67 11.12
CA GLU A 183 -1.15 -16.17 12.23
C GLU A 183 -1.33 -15.33 13.50
N TYR A 184 -1.46 -14.01 13.29
CA TYR A 184 -1.69 -12.96 14.28
C TYR A 184 -2.97 -12.19 13.93
N PRO A 185 -4.16 -12.68 14.31
CA PRO A 185 -5.45 -12.08 13.93
C PRO A 185 -5.70 -10.70 14.54
N VAL A 186 -5.30 -10.48 15.80
CA VAL A 186 -5.48 -9.19 16.49
C VAL A 186 -4.59 -8.13 15.86
N LEU A 187 -3.34 -8.49 15.54
CA LEU A 187 -2.43 -7.62 14.82
C LEU A 187 -2.90 -7.34 13.39
N ALA A 188 -3.46 -8.35 12.71
CA ALA A 188 -3.98 -8.19 11.36
C ALA A 188 -5.11 -7.16 11.29
N ALA A 189 -6.04 -7.19 12.26
CA ALA A 189 -7.10 -6.19 12.38
C ALA A 189 -6.53 -4.79 12.69
N ALA A 190 -5.64 -4.68 13.66
CA ALA A 190 -5.08 -3.38 14.06
C ALA A 190 -4.22 -2.72 12.96
N VAL A 191 -3.52 -3.50 12.13
CA VAL A 191 -2.81 -2.99 10.95
C VAL A 191 -3.80 -2.53 9.87
N ASP A 192 -4.88 -3.28 9.68
CA ASP A 192 -5.92 -2.98 8.70
C ASP A 192 -6.69 -1.70 9.01
N ASP A 193 -6.97 -1.46 10.29
CA ASP A 193 -7.64 -0.27 10.79
C ASP A 193 -6.65 0.91 10.95
N ALA A 194 -5.38 0.72 10.55
CA ALA A 194 -4.30 1.68 10.65
C ALA A 194 -4.00 2.17 12.09
N GLU A 195 -4.44 1.42 13.11
CA GLU A 195 -4.17 1.68 14.53
C GLU A 195 -2.72 1.31 14.91
N VAL A 196 -2.12 0.34 14.21
CA VAL A 196 -0.74 -0.09 14.41
C VAL A 196 0.05 0.06 13.11
N GLY A 197 1.08 0.91 13.15
CA GLY A 197 1.98 1.13 12.02
C GLY A 197 2.90 -0.08 11.71
N VAL A 198 3.33 -0.18 10.45
CA VAL A 198 4.13 -1.29 9.90
C VAL A 198 5.42 -1.56 10.70
N ALA A 199 6.10 -0.51 11.16
CA ALA A 199 7.31 -0.65 11.96
C ALA A 199 7.03 -1.36 13.30
N ALA A 200 6.00 -0.93 14.03
CA ALA A 200 5.60 -1.56 15.30
C ALA A 200 5.12 -3.00 15.07
N ALA A 201 4.29 -3.23 14.06
CA ALA A 201 3.84 -4.57 13.69
C ALA A 201 5.01 -5.52 13.37
N SER A 202 6.03 -5.04 12.66
CA SER A 202 7.23 -5.84 12.37
C SER A 202 8.00 -6.23 13.65
N HIS A 203 8.04 -5.36 14.66
CA HIS A 203 8.63 -5.68 15.97
C HIS A 203 7.80 -6.70 16.75
N ILE A 204 6.47 -6.53 16.80
CA ILE A 204 5.56 -7.49 17.42
C ILE A 204 5.75 -8.89 16.82
N ILE A 205 5.77 -9.01 15.49
CA ILE A 205 6.00 -10.29 14.80
C ILE A 205 7.36 -10.89 15.16
N THR A 206 8.42 -10.07 15.24
CA THR A 206 9.74 -10.56 15.68
C THR A 206 9.68 -11.11 17.10
N ASN A 207 9.06 -10.37 18.02
CA ASN A 207 9.02 -10.68 19.45
C ASN A 207 8.21 -11.94 19.71
N LEU A 208 7.00 -12.03 19.13
CA LEU A 208 6.17 -13.22 19.18
C LEU A 208 6.88 -14.42 18.56
N GLY A 209 7.55 -14.25 17.42
CA GLY A 209 8.31 -15.30 16.76
C GLY A 209 9.42 -15.93 17.63
N GLN A 210 9.98 -15.20 18.61
CA GLN A 210 10.96 -15.76 19.55
C GLN A 210 10.31 -16.72 20.57
N ALA A 211 9.02 -16.52 20.88
CA ALA A 211 8.30 -17.30 21.88
C ALA A 211 7.57 -18.52 21.29
N THR A 212 7.29 -18.53 19.98
CA THR A 212 6.46 -19.55 19.29
C THR A 212 6.86 -21.00 19.57
N SER A 213 8.16 -21.29 19.76
CA SER A 213 8.63 -22.67 20.01
C SER A 213 8.42 -23.17 21.44
N ARG A 214 8.12 -22.27 22.39
CA ARG A 214 8.10 -22.56 23.84
C ARG A 214 6.78 -22.24 24.52
N ALA A 215 5.98 -21.35 23.94
CA ALA A 215 4.72 -20.88 24.51
C ALA A 215 3.52 -21.71 24.01
N LEU A 216 2.51 -21.84 24.86
CA LEU A 216 1.23 -22.43 24.45
C LEU A 216 0.46 -21.43 23.57
N ARG A 217 -0.44 -21.93 22.72
CA ARG A 217 -1.25 -21.08 21.83
C ARG A 217 -2.00 -19.98 22.60
N GLN A 218 -2.63 -20.33 23.73
CA GLN A 218 -3.34 -19.37 24.58
C GLN A 218 -2.43 -18.25 25.11
N ASP A 219 -1.17 -18.55 25.43
CA ASP A 219 -0.21 -17.56 25.92
C ASP A 219 0.24 -16.65 24.77
N MET A 220 0.37 -17.20 23.56
CA MET A 220 0.65 -16.45 22.35
C MET A 220 -0.49 -15.48 22.01
N ASP A 221 -1.73 -15.93 22.08
CA ASP A 221 -2.92 -15.09 21.82
C ASP A 221 -3.00 -13.94 22.84
N ALA A 222 -2.78 -14.25 24.11
CA ALA A 222 -2.76 -13.25 25.18
C ALA A 222 -1.58 -12.26 25.03
N ALA A 223 -0.42 -12.73 24.59
CA ALA A 223 0.74 -11.89 24.33
C ALA A 223 0.51 -10.97 23.12
N GLU A 224 -0.05 -11.49 22.03
CA GLU A 224 -0.42 -10.71 20.86
C GLU A 224 -1.35 -9.56 21.23
N ALA A 225 -2.47 -9.87 21.91
CA ALA A 225 -3.45 -8.86 22.30
C ALA A 225 -2.82 -7.74 23.16
N LYS A 226 -1.97 -8.09 24.14
CA LYS A 226 -1.29 -7.11 24.99
C LYS A 226 -0.29 -6.24 24.22
N LEU A 227 0.48 -6.85 23.32
CA LEU A 227 1.46 -6.12 22.50
C LEU A 227 0.78 -5.18 21.51
N VAL A 228 -0.33 -5.60 20.91
CA VAL A 228 -1.13 -4.77 20.00
C VAL A 228 -1.72 -3.58 20.75
N GLU A 229 -2.41 -3.80 21.88
CA GLU A 229 -2.96 -2.71 22.69
C GLU A 229 -1.89 -1.72 23.14
N PHE A 230 -0.72 -2.21 23.56
CA PHE A 230 0.41 -1.35 23.89
C PHE A 230 0.89 -0.53 22.68
N ALA A 231 0.94 -1.13 21.49
CA ALA A 231 1.44 -0.48 20.29
C ALA A 231 0.53 0.62 19.73
N LYS A 232 -0.79 0.57 19.99
CA LYS A 232 -1.76 1.60 19.54
C LYS A 232 -1.43 3.00 20.07
N THR A 233 -0.81 3.09 21.25
CA THR A 233 -0.49 4.36 21.91
C THR A 233 1.02 4.58 22.09
N SER A 234 1.86 3.71 21.54
CA SER A 234 3.30 3.71 21.77
C SER A 234 4.10 3.95 20.50
N LEU A 235 5.27 4.57 20.65
CA LEU A 235 6.22 4.70 19.55
C LEU A 235 6.79 3.32 19.15
N PRO A 236 7.04 3.08 17.84
CA PRO A 236 7.58 1.80 17.37
C PRO A 236 8.89 1.38 18.06
N GLU A 237 9.77 2.33 18.38
CA GLU A 237 11.04 2.05 19.07
C GLU A 237 10.85 1.60 20.52
N THR A 238 9.72 1.96 21.16
CA THR A 238 9.37 1.43 22.48
C THR A 238 8.93 -0.02 22.37
N VAL A 239 8.13 -0.36 21.35
CA VAL A 239 7.69 -1.74 21.07
C VAL A 239 8.88 -2.65 20.78
N ARG A 240 9.90 -2.15 20.07
CA ARG A 240 11.15 -2.87 19.77
C ARG A 240 11.92 -3.34 21.01
N LYS A 241 11.78 -2.66 22.15
CA LYS A 241 12.56 -2.93 23.38
C LYS A 241 11.93 -3.99 24.29
N LEU A 242 10.72 -4.45 23.97
CA LEU A 242 10.05 -5.57 24.63
C LEU A 242 10.64 -6.90 24.15
#